data_AF-A0A9X4QSL3-F1
#
_entry.id   AF-A0A9X4QSL3-F1
#
_cell.length_a   1.000
_cell.length_b   1.000
_cell.length_c   1.000
_cell.angle_alpha   90.00
_cell.angle_beta   90.00
_cell.angle_gamma   90.00
#
_symmetry.space_group_name_H-M   'P 1'
#
loop_
_entity.id
_entity.type
_entity.pdbx_description
1 polymer ?
#
loop_
_entity_poly.entity_id
_entity_poly.type
_entity_poly.pdbx_seq_one_letter_code
_entity_poly.pdbx_strand_id
1 'polypeptide(L)'
;MANASVFGGADVPFSNNGPLFGDVVHIAGMTTFSVPNAGIYKINYSLSITAGIGSAMAIAVNGVVDPSTVVNVLVATGNVSGVAYLNLAAGDVITLRNNSMVPLTLGLSPGVGAQLVIEQVA
;
A
#
# COMPACT_ATOMS: atom_id res chain seq x y z
N MET A 1 17.89 5.43 -7.92
CA MET A 1 18.45 6.05 -6.70
C MET A 1 17.54 5.62 -5.55
N ALA A 2 18.06 4.88 -4.57
CA ALA A 2 17.24 4.17 -3.59
C ALA A 2 16.86 5.08 -2.41
N ASN A 3 15.80 5.88 -2.55
CA ASN A 3 15.16 6.51 -1.41
C ASN A 3 14.05 5.58 -0.88
N ALA A 4 14.42 4.70 0.07
CA ALA A 4 13.45 3.82 0.73
C ALA A 4 12.44 4.57 1.62
N SER A 5 12.42 5.90 1.63
CA SER A 5 11.63 6.68 2.57
C SER A 5 10.27 7.06 2.00
N VAL A 6 9.21 6.67 2.71
CA VAL A 6 7.84 7.10 2.45
C VAL A 6 7.51 8.18 3.47
N PHE A 7 7.49 9.44 3.03
CA PHE A 7 7.20 10.58 3.90
C PHE A 7 5.79 10.51 4.46
N GLY A 8 5.56 11.21 5.58
CA GLY A 8 4.22 11.39 6.11
C GLY A 8 3.28 12.01 5.07
N GLY A 9 2.10 11.44 4.89
CA GLY A 9 1.11 11.81 3.89
C GLY A 9 1.38 11.29 2.47
N ALA A 10 2.54 10.69 2.22
CA ALA A 10 2.88 10.15 0.90
C ALA A 10 2.35 8.73 0.69
N ASP A 11 2.15 8.38 -0.58
CA ASP A 11 1.79 7.03 -1.00
C ASP A 11 3.05 6.19 -1.31
N VAL A 12 2.98 4.89 -1.05
CA VAL A 12 4.08 3.95 -1.26
C VAL A 12 4.25 3.67 -2.75
N PRO A 13 5.42 3.93 -3.35
CA PRO A 13 5.69 3.55 -4.75
C PRO A 13 6.04 2.05 -4.84
N PHE A 14 5.51 1.39 -5.87
CA PHE A 14 5.78 -0.03 -6.14
C PHE A 14 6.63 -0.17 -7.40
N SER A 15 7.89 -0.56 -7.26
CA SER A 15 8.87 -0.55 -8.36
C SER A 15 8.66 -1.63 -9.42
N ASN A 16 7.85 -2.64 -9.13
CA ASN A 16 7.68 -3.82 -9.97
C ASN A 16 6.23 -4.32 -9.91
N ASN A 17 5.81 -4.99 -10.98
CA ASN A 17 4.55 -5.72 -11.03
C ASN A 17 4.81 -7.20 -10.80
N GLY A 18 4.00 -7.81 -9.93
CA GLY A 18 3.75 -9.25 -9.98
C GLY A 18 2.78 -9.59 -11.12
N PRO A 19 2.17 -10.78 -11.08
CA PRO A 19 1.06 -11.11 -11.97
C PRO A 19 -0.10 -10.12 -11.80
N LEU A 20 -0.60 -9.60 -12.92
CA LEU A 20 -1.79 -8.76 -12.95
C LEU A 20 -2.94 -9.62 -13.48
N PHE A 21 -3.90 -9.94 -12.60
CA PHE A 21 -5.09 -10.73 -12.90
C PHE A 21 -6.35 -9.93 -12.56
N GLY A 22 -7.46 -10.23 -13.23
CA GLY A 22 -8.75 -9.57 -12.94
C GLY A 22 -8.77 -8.07 -13.26
N ASP A 23 -7.97 -7.67 -14.25
CA ASP A 23 -7.91 -6.33 -14.85
C ASP A 23 -7.49 -5.17 -13.92
N VAL A 24 -7.02 -5.44 -12.69
CA VAL A 24 -6.41 -4.40 -11.85
C VAL A 24 -5.15 -3.89 -12.55
N VAL A 25 -5.12 -2.59 -12.83
CA VAL A 25 -4.03 -1.97 -13.58
C VAL A 25 -3.07 -1.28 -12.64
N HIS A 26 -1.78 -1.59 -12.79
CA HIS A 26 -0.69 -0.87 -12.13
C HIS A 26 0.48 -0.68 -13.10
N ILE A 27 1.10 0.49 -13.04
CA ILE A 27 2.30 0.83 -13.81
C ILE A 27 3.48 0.83 -12.84
N ALA A 28 4.50 0.00 -13.10
CA ALA A 28 5.68 -0.09 -12.25
C ALA A 28 6.32 1.29 -12.03
N GLY A 29 6.66 1.59 -10.77
CA GLY A 29 7.17 2.88 -10.31
C GLY A 29 6.08 3.85 -9.80
N MET A 30 4.80 3.55 -10.04
CA MET A 30 3.68 4.37 -9.56
C MET A 30 3.24 3.95 -8.15
N THR A 31 2.34 4.73 -7.57
CA THR A 31 1.70 4.48 -6.27
C THR A 31 0.25 3.99 -6.40
N THR A 32 -0.33 4.11 -7.60
CA THR A 32 -1.77 3.99 -7.86
C THR A 32 -2.14 2.68 -8.54
N PHE A 33 -3.19 2.03 -8.04
CA PHE A 33 -3.80 0.83 -8.63
C PHE A 33 -5.21 1.16 -9.06
N SER A 34 -5.55 0.94 -10.34
CA SER A 34 -6.89 1.20 -10.87
C SER A 34 -7.75 -0.05 -10.80
N VAL A 35 -8.94 0.10 -10.24
CA VAL A 35 -9.96 -0.95 -10.15
C VAL A 35 -10.82 -0.94 -11.42
N PRO A 36 -10.91 -2.04 -12.16
CA PRO A 36 -11.64 -2.09 -13.44
C PRO A 36 -13.14 -2.36 -13.25
N ASN A 37 -13.51 -3.13 -12.23
CA ASN A 37 -14.84 -3.69 -12.04
C ASN A 37 -15.33 -3.38 -10.61
N ALA A 38 -16.63 -3.18 -10.45
CA ALA A 38 -17.19 -3.05 -9.12
C ALA A 38 -17.21 -4.41 -8.41
N GLY A 39 -16.99 -4.42 -7.10
CA GLY A 39 -17.03 -5.64 -6.29
C GLY A 39 -16.34 -5.49 -4.94
N ILE A 40 -16.25 -6.60 -4.21
CA ILE A 40 -15.52 -6.66 -2.95
C ILE A 40 -14.10 -7.11 -3.23
N TYR A 41 -13.13 -6.32 -2.79
CA TYR A 41 -11.71 -6.58 -2.96
C TYR A 41 -11.05 -6.85 -1.63
N LYS A 42 -10.30 -7.95 -1.56
CA LYS A 42 -9.32 -8.20 -0.52
C LYS A 42 -8.03 -7.48 -0.88
N ILE A 43 -7.60 -6.59 0.01
CA ILE A 43 -6.36 -5.83 -0.12
C ILE A 43 -5.43 -6.27 1.01
N ASN A 44 -4.32 -6.89 0.65
CA ASN A 44 -3.30 -7.35 1.59
C ASN A 44 -1.98 -6.64 1.28
N TYR A 45 -1.35 -6.06 2.29
CA TYR A 45 -0.04 -5.46 2.15
C TYR A 45 0.94 -5.91 3.21
N SER A 46 2.22 -5.82 2.87
CA SER A 46 3.34 -6.11 3.75
C SER A 46 4.48 -5.15 3.44
N LEU A 47 5.07 -4.57 4.48
CA LEU A 47 6.20 -3.66 4.42
C LEU A 47 7.33 -4.23 5.27
N SER A 48 8.52 -4.35 4.68
CA SER A 48 9.76 -4.57 5.42
C SER A 48 10.36 -3.20 5.70
N ILE A 49 10.57 -2.85 6.97
CA ILE A 49 10.99 -1.51 7.38
C ILE A 49 12.30 -1.56 8.17
N THR A 50 13.08 -0.48 8.07
CA THR A 50 14.32 -0.24 8.86
C THR A 50 14.19 0.96 9.80
N ALA A 51 13.15 1.78 9.62
CA ALA A 51 12.71 2.81 10.55
C ALA A 51 11.21 3.10 10.32
N GLY A 52 10.47 3.47 11.35
CA GLY A 52 9.06 3.85 11.16
C GLY A 52 8.21 4.03 12.41
N ILE A 53 8.75 3.87 13.63
CA ILE A 53 7.96 4.07 14.86
C ILE A 53 7.25 5.42 14.83
N GLY A 54 5.94 5.40 15.06
CA GLY A 54 5.09 6.60 15.07
C GLY A 54 4.50 6.96 13.70
N SER A 55 4.86 6.23 12.64
CA SER A 55 4.12 6.28 11.37
C SER A 55 2.87 5.42 11.41
N ALA A 56 1.99 5.57 10.42
CA ALA A 56 0.77 4.77 10.29
C ALA A 56 0.50 4.49 8.81
N MET A 57 0.12 3.27 8.49
CA MET A 57 -0.22 2.86 7.12
C MET A 57 -1.71 2.68 6.97
N ALA A 58 -2.27 3.08 5.84
CA ALA A 58 -3.68 2.88 5.54
C ALA A 58 -3.92 2.76 4.03
N ILE A 59 -5.03 2.15 3.65
CA ILE A 59 -5.50 2.18 2.28
C ILE A 59 -6.25 3.48 2.04
N ALA A 60 -5.94 4.16 0.94
CA ALA A 60 -6.71 5.31 0.46
C ALA A 60 -7.39 4.96 -0.87
N VAL A 61 -8.69 5.24 -0.96
CA VAL A 61 -9.51 5.07 -2.15
C VAL A 61 -9.85 6.45 -2.69
N ASN A 62 -9.53 6.71 -3.96
CA ASN A 62 -9.69 8.01 -4.62
C ASN A 62 -9.08 9.17 -3.81
N GLY A 63 -7.95 8.90 -3.16
CA GLY A 63 -7.23 9.87 -2.33
C GLY A 63 -7.79 10.07 -0.91
N VAL A 64 -8.86 9.39 -0.52
CA VAL A 64 -9.45 9.45 0.83
C VAL A 64 -9.06 8.20 1.61
N VAL A 65 -8.48 8.37 2.80
CA VAL A 65 -8.09 7.25 3.67
C VAL A 65 -9.34 6.53 4.18
N ASP A 66 -9.36 5.21 4.07
CA ASP A 66 -10.35 4.38 4.74
C ASP A 66 -9.94 4.21 6.22
N PRO A 67 -10.71 4.77 7.18
CA PRO A 67 -10.34 4.76 8.60
C PRO A 67 -10.29 3.36 9.21
N SER A 68 -10.94 2.36 8.60
CA SER A 68 -10.90 0.97 9.07
C SER A 68 -9.58 0.25 8.76
N THR A 69 -8.74 0.84 7.91
CA THR A 69 -7.51 0.21 7.40
C THR A 69 -6.23 0.74 8.07
N VAL A 70 -6.35 1.62 9.05
CA VAL A 70 -5.21 2.26 9.72
C VAL A 70 -4.47 1.27 10.60
N VAL A 71 -3.19 1.04 10.29
CA VAL A 71 -2.25 0.22 11.06
C VAL A 71 -1.10 1.09 11.56
N ASN A 72 -0.99 1.25 12.88
CA ASN A 72 0.10 1.99 13.50
C ASN A 72 1.41 1.19 13.43
N VAL A 73 2.50 1.87 13.09
CA VAL A 73 3.84 1.29 13.09
C VAL A 73 4.45 1.44 14.49
N LEU A 74 4.54 0.32 15.20
CA LEU A 74 5.03 0.26 16.59
C LEU A 74 6.42 -0.36 16.71
N VAL A 75 7.01 -0.79 15.59
CA VAL A 75 8.34 -1.43 15.53
C VAL A 75 9.33 -0.53 14.77
N ALA A 76 10.58 -0.52 15.22
CA ALA A 76 11.65 0.28 14.56
C ALA A 76 12.08 -0.37 13.25
N THR A 77 12.48 -1.63 13.32
CA THR A 77 12.89 -2.47 12.19
C THR A 77 12.06 -3.74 12.26
N GLY A 78 11.50 -4.17 11.14
CA GLY A 78 10.69 -5.38 11.10
C GLY A 78 9.66 -5.37 9.99
N ASN A 79 8.55 -6.06 10.23
CA ASN A 79 7.44 -6.15 9.29
C ASN A 79 6.21 -5.41 9.81
N VAL A 80 5.53 -4.70 8.90
CA VAL A 80 4.21 -4.11 9.11
C VAL A 80 3.30 -4.66 8.02
N SER A 81 2.15 -5.20 8.40
CA SER A 81 1.20 -5.76 7.44
C SER A 81 -0.23 -5.39 7.81
N GLY A 82 -1.11 -5.46 6.82
CA GLY A 82 -2.54 -5.20 6.98
C GLY A 82 -3.36 -5.94 5.93
N VAL A 83 -4.60 -6.25 6.29
CA VAL A 83 -5.60 -6.86 5.40
C VAL A 83 -6.92 -6.14 5.57
N ALA A 84 -7.54 -5.77 4.46
CA ALA A 84 -8.86 -5.16 4.42
C ALA A 84 -9.72 -5.79 3.32
N TYR A 85 -11.03 -5.76 3.53
CA TYR A 85 -12.03 -6.07 2.51
C TYR A 85 -12.81 -4.80 2.23
N LEU A 86 -12.67 -4.26 1.03
CA LEU A 86 -13.33 -3.00 0.64
C LEU A 86 -14.30 -3.26 -0.51
N ASN A 87 -15.47 -2.62 -0.45
CA ASN A 87 -16.38 -2.56 -1.58
C ASN A 87 -15.96 -1.41 -2.47
N LEU A 88 -15.54 -1.71 -3.70
CA LEU A 88 -14.98 -0.74 -4.65
C LEU A 88 -15.86 -0.63 -5.89
N ALA A 89 -15.91 0.57 -6.45
CA ALA A 89 -16.56 0.83 -7.73
C ALA A 89 -15.57 0.67 -8.88
N ALA A 90 -16.09 0.41 -10.08
CA ALA A 90 -15.30 0.48 -11.30
C ALA A 90 -14.73 1.91 -11.47
N GLY A 91 -13.42 2.00 -11.72
CA GLY A 91 -12.69 3.25 -11.84
C GLY A 91 -12.06 3.75 -10.54
N ASP A 92 -12.30 3.10 -9.40
CA ASP A 92 -11.66 3.50 -8.14
C ASP A 92 -10.14 3.35 -8.21
N VAL A 93 -9.44 4.30 -7.59
CA VAL A 93 -7.98 4.29 -7.48
C VAL A 93 -7.57 4.00 -6.05
N ILE A 94 -6.79 2.93 -5.86
CA ILE A 94 -6.26 2.51 -4.57
C ILE A 94 -4.81 2.98 -4.45
N THR A 95 -4.44 3.43 -3.25
CA THR A 95 -3.06 3.71 -2.84
C THR A 95 -2.81 3.14 -1.44
N LEU A 96 -1.58 2.74 -1.14
CA LEU A 96 -1.13 2.47 0.22
C LEU A 96 -0.44 3.74 0.74
N ARG A 97 -1.02 4.37 1.76
CA ARG A 97 -0.61 5.68 2.26
C ARG A 97 0.05 5.60 3.63
N ASN A 98 1.11 6.38 3.82
CA ASN A 98 1.58 6.74 5.15
C ASN A 98 0.64 7.82 5.73
N ASN A 99 -0.39 7.40 6.46
CA ASN A 99 -1.40 8.25 7.10
C ASN A 99 -0.89 8.89 8.41
N SER A 100 0.30 9.48 8.38
CA SER A 100 0.91 10.16 9.53
C SER A 100 1.78 11.32 9.08
N MET A 101 2.38 12.05 10.02
CA MET A 101 3.41 13.05 9.74
C MET A 101 4.84 12.48 9.81
N VAL A 102 5.00 11.23 10.26
CA VAL A 102 6.30 10.60 10.52
C VAL A 102 6.70 9.78 9.29
N PRO A 103 7.89 10.00 8.70
CA PRO A 103 8.35 9.17 7.60
C PRO A 103 8.64 7.74 8.05
N LEU A 104 8.50 6.79 7.14
CA LEU A 104 8.93 5.40 7.32
C LEU A 104 10.02 5.07 6.29
N THR A 105 10.96 4.20 6.64
CA THR A 105 12.03 3.75 5.74
C THR A 105 11.87 2.25 5.46
N LEU A 106 11.71 1.91 4.19
CA LEU A 106 11.57 0.56 3.66
C LEU A 106 12.93 -0.15 3.56
N GLY A 107 12.88 -1.48 3.53
CA GLY A 107 13.98 -2.32 3.08
C GLY A 107 14.31 -2.06 1.62
N LEU A 108 15.59 -2.21 1.25
CA LEU A 108 16.09 -1.99 -0.10
C LEU A 108 16.35 -3.30 -0.85
N SER A 109 16.38 -3.19 -2.18
CA SER A 109 16.87 -4.24 -3.07
C SER A 109 18.23 -4.78 -2.60
N PRO A 110 18.46 -6.11 -2.65
CA PRO A 110 17.64 -7.14 -3.32
C PRO A 110 16.41 -7.61 -2.51
N GLY A 111 16.14 -7.06 -1.33
CA GLY A 111 14.95 -7.38 -0.54
C GLY A 111 13.68 -6.67 -1.03
N VAL A 112 12.52 -7.19 -0.63
CA VAL A 112 11.21 -6.56 -0.89
C VAL A 112 10.89 -5.57 0.23
N GLY A 113 10.92 -4.28 -0.11
CA GLY A 113 10.55 -3.21 0.83
C GLY A 113 9.03 -3.10 1.04
N ALA A 114 8.25 -3.20 -0.03
CA ALA A 114 6.80 -3.15 0.01
C ALA A 114 6.18 -4.17 -0.96
N GLN A 115 5.08 -4.77 -0.54
CA GLN A 115 4.26 -5.67 -1.35
C GLN A 115 2.78 -5.35 -1.13
N LEU A 116 1.99 -5.38 -2.20
CA LEU A 116 0.55 -5.21 -2.19
C LEU A 116 -0.07 -6.27 -3.11
N VAL A 117 -1.11 -6.93 -2.61
CA VAL A 117 -1.93 -7.91 -3.34
C VAL A 117 -3.38 -7.44 -3.27
N ILE A 118 -4.02 -7.39 -4.43
CA ILE A 118 -5.41 -6.95 -4.59
C ILE A 118 -6.15 -8.05 -5.33
N GLU A 119 -7.17 -8.62 -4.70
CA GLU A 119 -7.94 -9.76 -5.22
C GLU A 119 -9.43 -9.44 -5.13
N GLN A 120 -10.17 -9.55 -6.23
CA GLN A 120 -11.63 -9.51 -6.19
C GLN A 120 -12.15 -10.82 -5.60
N VAL A 121 -13.02 -10.74 -4.59
CA VAL A 121 -13.53 -11.92 -3.85
C VAL A 121 -15.05 -12.09 -3.94
N ALA A 122 -15.78 -11.05 -4.35
CA ALA A 122 -17.22 -11.09 -4.61
C ALA A 122 -17.65 -9.99 -5.59
#